data_AF-Q2YZZ3-F1
#
_entry.id   AF-Q2YZZ3-F1
#
_cell.length_a   1.000
_cell.length_b   1.000
_cell.length_c   1.000
_cell.angle_alpha   90.00
_cell.angle_beta   90.00
_cell.angle_gamma   90.00
#
_symmetry.space_group_name_H-M   'P 1'
#
loop_
_entity.id
_entity.type
_entity.pdbx_description
1 polymer ?
#
loop_
_entity_poly.entity_id
_entity_poly.type
_entity_poly.pdbx_seq_one_letter_code
_entity_poly.pdbx_strand_id
1 'polypeptide(L)'
;MLAVVKKPRTELSIQGDRPGEIVDWLRKKYEVTVLAAGEEEAAIPVEETEYWKEMEKNRVGNLLAGARLKAGLTQEQLADKLEIRQNMVSDYERGRRAVSPEMARRFCSVLQVREERLKYGPPSPAARRRAGKHAGGS
;
A
#
# COMPACT_ATOMS: atom_id res chain seq x y z
N MET A 1 20.12 31.86 53.05
CA MET A 1 20.09 31.21 51.71
C MET A 1 18.64 31.21 51.25
N LEU A 2 18.30 31.97 50.20
CA LEU A 2 16.96 31.96 49.62
C LEU A 2 16.86 30.77 48.65
N ALA A 3 16.07 29.76 48.99
CA ALA A 3 15.79 28.66 48.09
C ALA A 3 14.80 29.12 47.02
N VAL A 4 15.26 29.22 45.77
CA VAL A 4 14.38 29.32 44.60
C VAL A 4 13.70 27.95 44.45
N VAL A 5 12.56 27.77 45.10
CA VAL A 5 11.74 26.57 44.90
C VAL A 5 11.05 26.73 43.55
N LYS A 6 11.58 26.06 42.51
CA LYS A 6 10.89 25.89 41.23
C LYS A 6 9.52 25.26 41.54
N LYS A 7 8.43 26.00 41.29
CA LYS A 7 7.07 25.48 41.47
C LYS A 7 6.96 24.11 40.77
N PRO A 8 6.51 23.05 41.45
CA PRO A 8 6.35 21.75 40.82
C PRO A 8 5.35 21.89 39.66
N ARG A 9 5.68 21.34 38.49
CA ARG A 9 4.77 21.29 37.36
C ARG A 9 3.70 20.24 37.65
N THR A 10 2.43 20.60 37.49
CA THR A 10 1.31 19.67 37.63
C THR A 10 1.04 19.00 36.28
N GLU A 11 1.18 17.68 36.21
CA GLU A 11 0.78 16.88 35.05
C GLU A 11 -0.62 16.31 35.27
N LEU A 12 -1.49 16.44 34.27
CA LEU A 12 -2.88 16.02 34.32
C LEU A 12 -3.21 15.19 33.08
N SER A 13 -3.83 14.02 33.28
CA SER A 13 -4.42 13.23 32.20
C SER A 13 -5.94 13.41 32.23
N ILE A 14 -6.52 13.79 31.10
CA ILE A 14 -7.97 14.02 30.93
C ILE A 14 -8.47 13.00 29.91
N GLN A 15 -9.37 12.13 30.34
CA GLN A 15 -10.02 11.11 29.51
C GLN A 15 -11.54 11.26 29.67
N GLY A 16 -12.30 11.23 28.58
CA GLY A 16 -13.75 11.39 28.62
C GLY A 16 -14.30 12.07 27.37
N ASP A 17 -15.58 12.42 27.40
CA ASP A 17 -16.24 13.11 26.30
C ASP A 17 -15.78 14.57 26.20
N ARG A 18 -15.40 15.00 24.99
CA ARG A 18 -14.96 16.37 24.66
C ARG A 18 -13.84 16.92 25.57
N PRO A 19 -12.68 16.25 25.71
CA PRO A 19 -11.59 16.69 26.60
C PRO A 19 -11.01 18.06 26.20
N GLY A 20 -11.17 18.46 24.93
CA GLY A 20 -10.78 19.78 24.44
C GLY A 20 -11.45 20.95 25.18
N GLU A 21 -12.72 20.82 25.57
CA GLU A 21 -13.43 21.90 26.28
C GLU A 21 -12.85 22.16 27.66
N ILE A 22 -12.40 21.10 28.34
CA ILE A 22 -11.78 21.19 29.66
C ILE A 22 -10.39 21.83 29.52
N VAL A 23 -9.62 21.46 28.50
CA VAL A 23 -8.32 22.08 28.20
C VAL A 23 -8.49 23.57 27.88
N ASP A 24 -9.50 23.93 27.09
CA ASP A 24 -9.78 25.33 26.74
C ASP A 24 -10.23 26.15 27.95
N TRP A 25 -10.99 25.56 28.88
CA TRP A 25 -11.31 26.21 30.15
C TRP A 25 -10.07 26.42 31.02
N LEU A 26 -9.17 25.43 31.11
CA LEU A 26 -7.93 25.54 31.88
C LEU A 26 -7.00 26.62 31.31
N ARG A 27 -6.88 26.73 29.98
CA ARG A 27 -6.09 27.77 29.31
C ARG A 27 -6.52 29.20 29.64
N LYS A 28 -7.78 29.42 30.05
CA LYS A 28 -8.25 30.75 30.49
C LYS A 28 -7.63 31.21 31.81
N LYS A 29 -7.23 30.27 32.68
CA LYS A 29 -6.73 30.57 34.03
C LYS A 29 -5.27 30.16 34.25
N TYR A 30 -4.74 29.26 33.43
CA TYR A 30 -3.42 28.66 33.59
C TYR A 30 -2.69 28.56 32.25
N GLU A 31 -1.36 28.60 32.32
CA GLU A 31 -0.51 28.26 31.17
C GLU A 31 -0.50 26.73 31.02
N VAL A 32 -1.11 26.23 29.94
CA VAL A 32 -1.31 24.79 29.71
C VAL A 32 -0.55 24.36 28.47
N THR A 33 0.35 23.39 28.64
CA THR A 33 1.05 22.70 27.54
C THR A 33 0.44 21.31 27.36
N VAL A 34 -0.04 21.02 26.15
CA VAL A 34 -0.57 19.69 25.81
C VAL A 34 0.61 18.80 25.44
N LEU A 35 0.86 17.75 26.22
CA LEU A 35 1.99 16.83 26.03
C LEU A 35 1.68 15.71 25.04
N ALA A 36 0.42 15.27 24.99
CA ALA A 36 -0.11 14.33 24.02
C ALA A 36 -1.60 14.61 23.87
N ALA A 37 -2.02 15.13 22.72
CA ALA A 37 -3.42 15.04 22.33
C ALA A 37 -3.60 13.61 21.83
N GLY A 38 -4.61 12.89 22.31
CA GLY A 38 -5.03 11.67 21.65
C GLY A 38 -5.51 12.06 20.27
N GLU A 39 -4.63 11.95 19.27
CA GLU A 39 -5.10 11.76 17.91
C GLU A 39 -5.95 10.51 18.02
N GLU A 40 -7.27 10.66 17.90
CA GLU A 40 -8.08 9.56 17.43
C GLU A 40 -7.42 9.18 16.10
N GLU A 41 -6.57 8.15 16.11
CA GLU A 41 -6.27 7.38 14.91
C GLU A 41 -7.64 6.86 14.47
N ALA A 42 -8.35 7.68 13.69
CA ALA A 42 -9.62 7.33 13.12
C ALA A 42 -9.35 6.05 12.35
N ALA A 43 -9.86 4.93 12.85
CA ALA A 43 -9.71 3.64 12.23
C ALA A 43 -10.43 3.70 10.89
N ILE A 44 -9.71 4.07 9.85
CA ILE A 44 -10.22 4.05 8.49
C ILE A 44 -10.40 2.58 8.08
N PRO A 45 -11.52 2.22 7.44
CA PRO A 45 -11.67 0.93 6.80
C PRO A 45 -10.46 0.65 5.91
N VAL A 46 -9.93 -0.59 5.94
CA VAL A 46 -8.71 -0.95 5.21
C VAL A 46 -8.87 -0.64 3.71
N GLU A 47 -10.07 -0.81 3.18
CA GLU A 47 -10.43 -0.56 1.79
C GLU A 47 -10.32 0.90 1.36
N GLU A 48 -10.47 1.83 2.32
CA GLU A 48 -10.41 3.26 2.07
C GLU A 48 -9.00 3.84 2.20
N THR A 49 -8.07 3.03 2.72
CA THR A 49 -6.66 3.41 2.82
C THR A 49 -6.07 3.64 1.42
N GLU A 50 -5.20 4.63 1.30
CA GLU A 50 -4.45 4.87 0.06
C GLU A 50 -3.60 3.65 -0.33
N TYR A 51 -3.11 2.91 0.68
CA TYR A 51 -2.42 1.64 0.50
C TYR A 51 -3.29 0.61 -0.22
N TRP A 52 -4.55 0.42 0.20
CA TRP A 52 -5.45 -0.54 -0.44
C TRP A 52 -5.82 -0.13 -1.87
N LYS A 53 -6.13 1.15 -2.09
CA LYS A 53 -6.40 1.68 -3.44
C LYS A 53 -5.22 1.50 -4.38
N GLU A 54 -3.99 1.67 -3.88
CA GLU A 54 -2.78 1.43 -4.66
C GLU A 54 -2.57 -0.06 -4.95
N MET A 55 -2.77 -0.91 -3.95
CA MET A 55 -2.69 -2.37 -4.08
C MET A 55 -3.71 -2.93 -5.08
N GLU A 56 -4.91 -2.37 -5.12
CA GLU A 56 -5.99 -2.79 -6.02
C GLU A 56 -5.66 -2.50 -7.49
N LYS A 57 -5.00 -1.38 -7.79
CA LYS A 57 -4.61 -0.98 -9.17
C LYS A 57 -3.75 -2.02 -9.87
N ASN A 58 -2.88 -2.72 -9.13
CA ASN A 58 -2.00 -3.77 -9.66
C ASN A 58 -2.12 -5.07 -8.86
N ARG A 59 -3.35 -5.45 -8.50
CA ARG A 59 -3.61 -6.63 -7.67
C ARG A 59 -2.94 -7.90 -8.22
N VAL A 60 -3.04 -8.15 -9.52
CA VAL A 60 -2.48 -9.35 -10.17
C VAL A 60 -0.95 -9.35 -10.11
N GLY A 61 -0.30 -8.23 -10.43
CA GLY A 61 1.16 -8.12 -10.37
C GLY A 61 1.69 -8.27 -8.94
N ASN A 62 1.00 -7.67 -7.97
CA ASN A 62 1.32 -7.78 -6.55
C ASN A 62 1.17 -9.23 -6.04
N LEU A 63 0.12 -9.94 -6.48
CA LEU A 63 -0.08 -11.36 -6.17
C LEU A 63 1.00 -12.25 -6.78
N LEU A 64 1.41 -11.98 -8.03
CA LEU A 64 2.52 -12.68 -8.68
C LEU A 64 3.84 -12.48 -7.93
N ALA A 65 4.16 -11.24 -7.57
CA ALA A 65 5.35 -10.92 -6.80
C ALA A 65 5.33 -11.63 -5.43
N GLY A 66 4.20 -11.58 -4.72
CA GLY A 66 4.02 -12.27 -3.45
C GLY A 66 4.16 -13.79 -3.57
N ALA A 67 3.58 -14.39 -4.61
CA ALA A 67 3.70 -15.82 -4.88
C ALA A 67 5.14 -16.24 -5.21
N ARG A 68 5.84 -15.44 -6.03
CA ARG A 68 7.27 -15.63 -6.32
C ARG A 68 8.11 -15.60 -5.05
N LEU A 69 7.91 -14.60 -4.20
CA LEU A 69 8.63 -14.46 -2.93
C LEU A 69 8.33 -15.62 -1.98
N LYS A 70 7.07 -16.07 -1.91
CA LYS A 70 6.68 -17.26 -1.12
C LYS A 70 7.37 -18.53 -1.63
N ALA A 71 7.60 -18.63 -2.92
CA ALA A 71 8.34 -19.73 -3.54
C ALA A 71 9.88 -19.60 -3.38
N GLY A 72 10.38 -18.52 -2.76
CA GLY A 72 11.81 -18.28 -2.56
C GLY A 72 12.58 -17.96 -3.85
N LEU A 73 11.89 -17.52 -4.91
CA LEU A 73 12.49 -17.31 -6.23
C LEU A 73 12.87 -15.85 -6.46
N THR A 74 14.00 -15.61 -7.13
CA THR A 74 14.30 -14.31 -7.74
C THR A 74 13.48 -14.11 -9.01
N GLN A 75 13.38 -12.87 -9.51
CA GLN A 75 12.71 -12.60 -10.80
C GLN A 75 13.40 -13.34 -11.96
N GLU A 76 14.72 -13.50 -11.89
CA GLU A 76 15.52 -14.22 -12.89
C GLU A 76 15.22 -15.72 -12.85
N GLN A 77 15.25 -16.34 -11.66
CA GLN A 77 14.91 -17.77 -11.51
C GLN A 77 13.48 -18.09 -11.94
N LEU A 78 12.53 -17.17 -11.68
CA LEU A 78 11.16 -17.32 -12.17
C LEU A 78 11.10 -17.20 -13.70
N ALA A 79 11.87 -16.29 -14.28
CA ALA A 79 11.94 -16.10 -15.72
C ALA A 79 12.54 -17.33 -16.42
N ASP A 80 13.59 -17.93 -15.85
CA ASP A 80 14.21 -19.16 -16.35
C ASP A 80 13.21 -20.33 -16.34
N LYS A 81 12.49 -20.51 -15.23
CA LYS A 81 11.43 -21.55 -15.11
C LYS A 81 10.27 -21.35 -16.09
N LEU A 82 10.04 -20.11 -16.50
CA LEU A 82 9.01 -19.73 -17.47
C LEU A 82 9.58 -19.54 -18.87
N GLU A 83 10.86 -19.80 -19.12
CA GLU A 83 11.51 -19.60 -20.42
C GLU A 83 11.19 -18.23 -21.06
N ILE A 84 11.15 -17.18 -20.23
CA ILE A 84 10.94 -15.79 -20.65
C ILE A 84 12.10 -14.92 -20.16
N ARG A 85 12.17 -13.69 -20.66
CA ARG A 85 13.16 -12.73 -20.18
C ARG A 85 12.77 -12.20 -18.80
N GLN A 86 13.76 -11.99 -17.92
CA GLN A 86 13.56 -11.44 -16.59
C GLN A 86 12.78 -10.11 -16.59
N ASN A 87 13.02 -9.25 -17.58
CA ASN A 87 12.29 -7.98 -17.72
C ASN A 87 10.78 -8.18 -17.91
N MET A 88 10.34 -9.28 -18.54
CA MET A 88 8.93 -9.61 -18.68
C MET A 88 8.30 -9.96 -17.34
N VAL A 89 8.98 -10.74 -16.49
CA VAL A 89 8.53 -11.01 -15.11
C VAL A 89 8.37 -9.69 -14.35
N SER A 90 9.36 -8.82 -14.46
CA SER A 90 9.37 -7.48 -13.89
C SER A 90 8.20 -6.60 -14.38
N ASP A 91 7.82 -6.71 -15.65
CA ASP A 91 6.68 -5.98 -16.23
C ASP A 91 5.33 -6.54 -15.78
N TYR A 92 5.21 -7.86 -15.62
CA TYR A 92 4.01 -8.48 -15.05
C TYR A 92 3.82 -8.11 -13.58
N GLU A 93 4.89 -8.17 -12.78
CA GLU A 93 4.84 -7.83 -11.35
C GLU A 93 4.48 -6.35 -11.10
N ARG A 94 4.93 -5.44 -11.97
CA ARG A 94 4.59 -4.01 -11.88
C ARG A 94 3.28 -3.62 -12.59
N GLY A 95 2.56 -4.57 -13.18
CA GLY A 95 1.33 -4.30 -13.91
C GLY A 95 1.50 -3.51 -15.21
N ARG A 96 2.74 -3.37 -15.71
CA ARG A 96 3.03 -2.73 -17.01
C ARG A 96 2.58 -3.60 -18.18
N ARG A 97 2.43 -4.90 -17.95
CA ARG A 97 1.99 -5.89 -18.93
C ARG A 97 0.81 -6.69 -18.40
N ALA A 98 -0.26 -6.78 -19.21
CA ALA A 98 -1.39 -7.64 -18.91
C ALA A 98 -0.99 -9.12 -19.04
N VAL A 99 -1.36 -9.94 -18.05
CA VAL A 99 -1.11 -11.39 -18.05
C VAL A 99 -2.15 -12.06 -18.94
N SER A 100 -1.71 -12.74 -20.01
CA SER A 100 -2.61 -13.53 -20.85
C SER A 100 -3.09 -14.79 -20.11
N PRO A 101 -4.24 -15.39 -20.50
CA PRO A 101 -4.71 -16.64 -19.88
C PRO A 101 -3.69 -17.78 -19.96
N GLU A 102 -2.93 -17.85 -21.05
CA GLU A 102 -1.85 -18.83 -21.20
C GLU A 102 -0.71 -18.59 -20.23
N MET A 103 -0.25 -17.33 -20.11
CA MET A 103 0.82 -16.99 -19.18
C MET A 103 0.37 -17.16 -17.72
N ALA A 104 -0.90 -16.88 -17.42
CA ALA A 104 -1.47 -17.14 -16.10
C ALA A 104 -1.39 -18.62 -15.72
N ARG A 105 -1.71 -19.53 -16.66
CA ARG A 105 -1.54 -20.98 -16.45
C ARG A 105 -0.09 -21.35 -16.16
N ARG A 106 0.86 -20.81 -16.93
CA ARG A 106 2.30 -21.06 -16.72
C ARG A 106 2.75 -20.57 -15.34
N PHE A 107 2.34 -19.37 -14.92
CA PHE A 107 2.60 -18.86 -13.58
C PHE A 107 1.99 -19.76 -12.49
N CYS A 108 0.73 -20.21 -12.66
CA CYS A 108 0.07 -21.11 -11.70
C CYS A 108 0.83 -22.43 -11.54
N SER A 109 1.29 -23.01 -12.65
CA SER A 109 2.07 -24.25 -12.63
C SER A 109 3.42 -24.10 -11.92
N VAL A 110 4.14 -23.00 -12.18
CA VAL A 110 5.47 -22.77 -11.61
C VAL A 110 5.41 -22.34 -10.14
N LEU A 111 4.44 -21.49 -9.78
CA LEU A 111 4.32 -20.91 -8.44
C LEU A 111 3.37 -21.69 -7.52
N GLN A 112 2.75 -22.76 -8.02
CA GLN A 112 1.75 -23.57 -7.31
C GLN A 112 0.61 -22.73 -6.71
N VAL A 113 0.17 -21.72 -7.46
CA VAL A 113 -0.93 -20.84 -7.08
C VAL A 113 -2.20 -21.29 -7.79
N ARG A 114 -3.33 -21.27 -7.08
CA ARG A 114 -4.65 -21.56 -7.66
C ARG A 114 -5.06 -20.47 -8.66
N GLU A 115 -5.57 -20.87 -9.84
CA GLU A 115 -5.98 -19.94 -10.90
C GLU A 115 -7.01 -18.91 -10.44
N GLU A 116 -7.90 -19.28 -9.51
CA GLU A 116 -8.91 -18.39 -8.94
C GLU A 116 -8.29 -17.13 -8.30
N ARG A 117 -7.05 -17.23 -7.78
CA ARG A 117 -6.33 -16.08 -7.22
C ARG A 117 -5.83 -15.11 -8.27
N LEU A 118 -5.62 -15.56 -9.51
CA LEU A 118 -5.17 -14.75 -10.64
C LEU A 118 -6.32 -14.25 -11.54
N LYS A 119 -7.52 -14.85 -11.44
CA LYS A 119 -8.66 -14.59 -12.34
C LYS A 119 -9.45 -13.30 -12.08
N TYR A 120 -9.18 -12.55 -11.01
CA TYR A 120 -9.93 -11.32 -10.71
C TYR A 120 -9.02 -10.13 -10.39
N GLY A 121 -8.96 -9.19 -11.33
CA GLY A 121 -8.45 -7.83 -11.17
C GLY A 121 -8.82 -7.07 -12.45
N PRO A 122 -9.45 -5.89 -12.37
CA PRO A 122 -10.01 -5.26 -13.57
C PRO A 122 -8.90 -4.98 -14.60
N PRO A 123 -9.20 -5.08 -15.90
CA PRO A 123 -8.24 -4.69 -16.92
C PRO A 123 -7.90 -3.22 -16.71
N SER A 124 -6.62 -2.92 -16.43
CA SER A 124 -6.13 -1.56 -16.53
C SER A 124 -6.49 -1.02 -17.92
N PRO A 125 -7.24 0.09 -18.04
CA PRO A 125 -7.62 0.66 -19.35
C PRO A 125 -6.42 1.13 -20.19
N ALA A 126 -5.18 0.99 -19.72
CA ALA A 126 -4.01 1.67 -20.28
C ALA A 126 -3.27 0.94 -21.42
N ALA A 127 -3.81 -0.13 -22.02
CA ALA A 127 -3.13 -0.86 -23.10
C ALA A 127 -3.70 -0.63 -24.52
N ARG A 128 -4.43 0.46 -24.75
CA ARG A 128 -4.84 0.88 -26.12
C ARG A 128 -4.19 2.21 -26.53
N ARG A 129 -2.86 2.24 -26.70
CA ARG A 129 -2.23 3.23 -27.59
C ARG A 129 -0.88 2.77 -28.13
N ARG A 130 -0.91 2.00 -29.21
CA ARG A 130 0.11 1.98 -30.30
C ARG A 130 -0.33 1.00 -31.40
N ALA A 131 -1.36 1.39 -32.14
CA ALA A 131 -1.61 0.90 -33.49
C ALA A 131 -2.12 2.10 -34.28
N GLY A 132 -1.33 2.61 -35.22
CA GLY A 132 -1.66 3.79 -36.01
C GLY A 132 -0.52 4.79 -36.16
N LYS A 133 0.64 4.33 -36.66
CA LYS A 133 1.57 5.15 -37.46
C LYS A 133 2.38 4.17 -38.26
N HIS A 134 1.91 3.82 -39.45
CA HIS A 134 2.69 3.37 -40.63
C HIS A 134 1.68 3.22 -41.79
N ALA A 135 1.33 4.36 -42.40
CA ALA A 135 0.78 4.43 -43.76
C ALA A 135 1.01 5.86 -44.24
N GLY A 136 1.98 6.04 -45.13
CA GLY A 136 2.38 7.33 -45.68
C GLY A 136 3.82 7.26 -46.20
N GLY A 137 3.99 6.61 -47.34
CA GLY A 137 5.29 6.46 -47.99
C GLY A 137 5.22 5.57 -49.22
N SER A 138 4.65 6.10 -50.30
CA SER A 138 5.05 5.99 -51.71
C SER A 138 3.94 6.51 -52.61
#